data_AF-A0A0M8Y9I7-F1
#
_entry.id   AF-A0A0M8Y9I7-F1
#
_cell.length_a   1.000
_cell.length_b   1.000
_cell.length_c   1.000
_cell.angle_alpha   90.00
_cell.angle_beta   90.00
_cell.angle_gamma   90.00
#
_symmetry.space_group_name_H-M   'P 1'
#
loop_
_entity.id
_entity.type
_entity.pdbx_description
1 polymer ?
#
loop_
_entity_poly.entity_id
_entity_poly.type
_entity_poly.pdbx_seq_one_letter_code
_entity_poly.pdbx_strand_id
1 'polypeptide(L)'
;MTSDGVEVSNRLDGIVHGPAAQAGQIDVMHIHASTASAAPIPWQLPPAPRAFTDRQDDRERLNHVLTGTRGDDADGGMAAGPVVIGLYGPTGIGKSALAVRWLHEQHDRLPDGQLHARFDTGGPVDAPDPDSVVSGFLLALGIAQYALPAEPDQGVALYRPPTVDRVLAVLLDDIGDAGEVAPSLPSGSGRWRL
;
A
#
# COMPACT_ATOMS: atom_id res chain seq x y z
N MET A 1 -11.71 4.40 63.04
CA MET A 1 -11.51 5.23 61.84
C MET A 1 -11.81 4.37 60.63
N THR A 2 -13.05 4.41 60.18
CA THR A 2 -13.54 3.71 58.98
C THR A 2 -13.16 4.53 57.75
N SER A 3 -12.44 3.90 56.82
CA SER A 3 -12.14 4.46 55.51
C SER A 3 -13.44 4.59 54.73
N ASP A 4 -13.90 5.81 54.49
CA ASP A 4 -15.02 6.11 53.60
C ASP A 4 -14.58 5.78 52.17
N GLY A 5 -15.10 4.69 51.61
CA GLY A 5 -14.86 4.31 50.22
C GLY A 5 -15.68 5.22 49.32
N VAL A 6 -15.01 6.05 48.51
CA VAL A 6 -15.70 6.89 47.52
C VAL A 6 -16.36 5.98 46.48
N GLU A 7 -17.69 5.94 46.48
CA GLU A 7 -18.48 5.24 45.48
C GLU A 7 -18.46 6.05 44.17
N VAL A 8 -17.78 5.54 43.14
CA VAL A 8 -17.68 6.20 41.82
C VAL A 8 -18.71 5.58 40.87
N SER A 9 -19.65 6.40 40.42
CA SER A 9 -20.69 6.05 39.45
C SER A 9 -20.53 6.89 38.19
N ASN A 10 -20.35 6.24 37.04
CA ASN A 10 -20.30 6.88 35.73
C ASN A 10 -21.46 6.38 34.88
N ARG A 11 -22.36 7.28 34.50
CA ARG A 11 -23.49 7.00 33.61
C ARG A 11 -23.32 7.81 32.33
N LEU A 12 -23.31 7.13 31.19
CA LEU A 12 -23.25 7.75 29.86
C LEU A 12 -24.56 7.43 29.12
N ASP A 13 -25.37 8.44 28.81
CA ASP A 13 -26.58 8.31 28.00
C ASP A 13 -26.33 8.94 26.62
N GLY A 14 -26.47 8.19 25.52
CA GLY A 14 -26.24 8.66 24.15
C GLY A 14 -25.79 7.58 23.16
N ILE A 15 -25.61 7.94 21.88
CA ILE A 15 -25.02 7.06 20.85
C ILE A 15 -23.51 7.30 20.83
N VAL A 16 -22.72 6.26 21.10
CA VAL A 16 -21.26 6.31 21.01
C VAL A 16 -20.83 5.94 19.59
N HIS A 17 -20.11 6.84 18.93
CA HIS A 17 -19.39 6.55 17.69
C HIS A 17 -17.90 6.39 18.02
N GLY A 18 -17.40 5.15 18.03
CA GLY A 18 -16.00 4.85 18.36
C GLY A 18 -15.83 4.03 19.65
N PRO A 19 -14.59 3.88 20.15
CA PRO A 19 -14.30 3.08 21.33
C PRO A 19 -14.81 3.74 22.62
N ALA A 20 -15.42 2.94 23.49
CA ALA A 20 -15.79 3.32 24.85
C ALA A 20 -15.02 2.48 25.86
N ALA A 21 -14.51 3.10 26.93
CA ALA A 21 -13.89 2.41 28.06
C ALA A 21 -14.39 3.03 29.37
N GLN A 22 -14.69 2.17 30.35
CA GLN A 22 -15.04 2.58 31.71
C GLN A 22 -13.89 2.18 32.63
N ALA A 23 -13.37 3.13 33.41
CA ALA A 23 -12.30 2.91 34.37
C ALA A 23 -12.66 3.55 35.71
N GLY A 24 -12.22 2.94 36.82
CA GLY A 24 -12.54 3.38 38.18
C GLY A 24 -11.67 4.54 38.67
N GLN A 25 -10.37 4.52 38.36
CA GLN A 25 -9.45 5.64 38.59
C GLN A 25 -8.55 5.78 37.37
N ILE A 26 -8.40 7.01 36.86
CA ILE A 26 -7.53 7.34 35.73
C ILE A 26 -6.57 8.42 36.20
N ASP A 27 -5.28 8.11 36.24
CA ASP A 27 -4.26 9.10 36.58
C ASP A 27 -3.89 9.96 35.36
N VAL A 28 -3.73 9.34 34.18
CA VAL A 28 -3.51 10.04 32.90
C VAL A 28 -4.25 9.31 31.78
N MET A 29 -4.99 10.06 30.95
CA MET A 29 -5.66 9.56 29.75
C MET A 29 -5.03 10.19 28.50
N HIS A 30 -4.43 9.36 27.64
CA HIS A 30 -4.02 9.76 26.31
C HIS A 30 -5.07 9.31 25.29
N ILE A 31 -5.91 10.23 24.85
CA ILE A 31 -6.89 9.97 23.79
C ILE A 31 -6.28 10.36 22.46
N HIS A 32 -5.93 9.36 21.64
CA HIS A 32 -5.60 9.59 20.24
C HIS A 32 -6.90 9.58 19.42
N ALA A 33 -7.63 10.69 19.47
CA ALA A 33 -8.74 10.90 18.54
C ALA A 33 -8.14 11.18 17.16
N SER A 34 -7.99 10.14 16.34
CA SER A 34 -7.79 10.34 14.91
C SER A 34 -9.09 10.93 14.38
N THR A 35 -9.15 12.25 14.24
CA THR A 35 -10.01 12.82 13.20
C THR A 35 -9.45 12.28 11.90
N ALA A 36 -10.00 11.15 11.44
CA ALA A 36 -9.64 10.56 10.17
C ALA A 36 -10.08 11.51 9.07
N SER A 37 -9.26 12.53 8.80
CA SER A 37 -9.17 13.05 7.44
C SER A 37 -8.82 11.84 6.60
N ALA A 38 -9.70 11.45 5.69
CA ALA A 38 -9.38 10.38 4.75
C ALA A 38 -8.00 10.69 4.17
N ALA A 39 -7.05 9.76 4.37
CA ALA A 39 -5.71 9.95 3.83
C ALA A 39 -5.83 10.19 2.33
N PRO A 40 -5.08 11.14 1.75
CA PRO A 40 -5.14 11.38 0.32
C PRO A 40 -4.79 10.08 -0.42
N ILE A 41 -5.54 9.79 -1.48
CA ILE A 41 -5.25 8.64 -2.35
C ILE A 41 -3.88 8.89 -3.02
N PRO A 42 -2.91 7.98 -2.89
CA PRO A 42 -1.58 8.18 -3.46
C PRO A 42 -1.62 8.08 -4.99
N TRP A 43 -1.09 9.10 -5.68
CA TRP A 43 -0.92 9.09 -7.14
C TRP A 43 0.53 9.42 -7.47
N GLN A 44 1.42 8.43 -7.29
CA GLN A 44 2.87 8.64 -7.31
C GLN A 44 3.55 8.37 -8.65
N LEU A 45 2.80 7.91 -9.67
CA LEU A 45 3.41 7.64 -10.96
C LEU A 45 3.93 8.93 -11.60
N PRO A 46 5.11 8.88 -12.24
CA PRO A 46 5.57 9.97 -13.08
C PRO A 46 4.59 10.18 -14.25
N PRO A 47 4.62 11.36 -14.91
CA PRO A 47 3.80 11.62 -16.08
C PRO A 47 4.00 10.55 -17.16
N ALA A 48 2.91 10.07 -17.76
CA ALA A 48 3.00 9.18 -18.90
C ALA A 48 3.78 9.84 -20.06
N PRO A 49 4.66 9.10 -20.75
CA PRO A 49 5.33 9.60 -21.94
C PRO A 49 4.32 10.09 -22.99
N ARG A 50 4.57 11.27 -23.57
CA ARG A 50 3.69 11.87 -24.59
C ARG A 50 3.73 11.11 -25.92
N ALA A 51 4.90 10.59 -26.29
CA ALA A 51 5.09 9.71 -27.43
C ALA A 51 5.36 8.30 -26.92
N PHE A 52 4.49 7.36 -27.28
CA PHE A 52 4.60 5.96 -26.92
C PHE A 52 4.06 5.11 -28.07
N THR A 53 4.93 4.35 -28.72
CA THR A 53 4.63 3.58 -29.94
C THR A 53 5.23 2.18 -29.85
N ASP A 54 4.74 1.26 -30.67
CA ASP A 54 5.33 -0.08 -30.88
C ASP A 54 5.35 -0.99 -29.64
N ARG A 55 4.26 -0.97 -28.86
CA ARG A 55 4.12 -1.72 -27.60
C ARG A 55 2.69 -2.22 -27.36
N GLN A 56 1.87 -2.23 -28.39
CA GLN A 56 0.46 -2.62 -28.34
C GLN A 56 0.33 -4.07 -27.87
N ASP A 57 1.10 -5.00 -28.45
CA ASP A 57 1.09 -6.41 -28.08
C ASP A 57 1.49 -6.63 -26.61
N ASP A 58 2.51 -5.93 -26.12
CA ASP A 58 2.93 -6.02 -24.72
C ASP A 58 1.83 -5.51 -23.77
N ARG A 59 1.13 -4.43 -24.15
CA ARG A 59 0.00 -3.91 -23.37
C ARG A 59 -1.18 -4.87 -23.37
N GLU A 60 -1.48 -5.49 -24.50
CA GLU A 60 -2.53 -6.51 -24.60
C GLU A 60 -2.20 -7.72 -23.73
N ARG A 61 -0.94 -8.16 -23.71
CA ARG A 61 -0.45 -9.19 -22.78
C ARG A 61 -0.65 -8.79 -21.32
N LEU A 62 -0.31 -7.55 -20.96
CA LEU A 62 -0.56 -7.03 -19.62
C LEU A 62 -2.05 -7.08 -19.28
N ASN A 63 -2.93 -6.64 -20.19
CA ASN A 63 -4.38 -6.72 -19.99
C ASN A 63 -4.87 -8.17 -19.82
N HIS A 64 -4.33 -9.12 -20.59
CA HIS A 64 -4.68 -10.53 -20.48
C HIS A 64 -4.32 -11.13 -19.12
N VAL A 65 -3.15 -10.80 -18.57
CA VAL A 65 -2.74 -11.26 -17.23
C VAL A 65 -3.74 -10.81 -16.17
N LEU A 66 -4.22 -9.58 -16.27
CA LEU A 66 -5.21 -9.02 -15.35
C LEU A 66 -6.60 -9.61 -15.49
N THR A 67 -7.01 -9.93 -16.71
CA THR A 67 -8.34 -10.52 -16.95
C THR A 67 -8.34 -12.04 -16.70
N GLY A 68 -7.20 -12.71 -16.92
CA GLY A 68 -7.03 -14.15 -16.75
C GLY A 68 -6.98 -14.58 -15.29
N THR A 69 -6.51 -13.70 -14.39
CA THR A 69 -6.61 -13.90 -12.93
C THR A 69 -8.05 -13.96 -12.41
N ARG A 70 -9.05 -13.71 -13.26
CA ARG A 70 -10.48 -13.85 -12.94
C ARG A 70 -11.05 -15.26 -13.20
N GLY A 71 -10.34 -16.10 -13.96
CA GLY A 71 -10.88 -17.33 -14.56
C GLY A 71 -10.60 -18.64 -13.82
N ASP A 72 -9.49 -18.74 -13.10
CA ASP A 72 -9.05 -20.01 -12.49
C ASP A 72 -9.53 -20.21 -11.04
N ASP A 73 -10.15 -19.19 -10.43
CA ASP A 73 -10.75 -19.26 -9.09
C ASP A 73 -12.14 -19.94 -9.08
N ALA A 74 -12.63 -20.42 -10.23
CA ALA A 74 -13.88 -21.20 -10.30
C ALA A 74 -13.76 -22.59 -9.64
N ASP A 75 -12.53 -23.09 -9.46
CA ASP A 75 -12.23 -24.36 -8.78
C ASP A 75 -11.51 -24.13 -7.43
N GLY A 76 -12.08 -23.33 -6.54
CA GLY A 76 -11.90 -23.43 -5.08
C GLY A 76 -10.47 -23.28 -4.49
N GLY A 77 -9.46 -22.96 -5.29
CA GLY A 77 -8.09 -22.76 -4.86
C GLY A 77 -7.73 -21.28 -4.82
N MET A 78 -8.05 -20.60 -3.73
CA MET A 78 -7.77 -19.18 -3.51
C MET A 78 -6.31 -18.83 -3.89
N ALA A 79 -6.09 -18.18 -5.04
CA ALA A 79 -4.85 -17.46 -5.29
C ALA A 79 -4.81 -16.23 -4.35
N ALA A 80 -4.38 -16.45 -3.11
CA ALA A 80 -4.52 -15.51 -2.00
C ALA A 80 -3.47 -14.37 -1.97
N GLY A 81 -2.80 -14.09 -3.09
CA GLY A 81 -1.69 -13.14 -3.16
C GLY A 81 -1.84 -12.08 -4.26
N PRO A 82 -0.98 -11.05 -4.28
CA PRO A 82 -1.01 -10.03 -5.31
C PRO A 82 -0.59 -10.58 -6.68
N VAL A 83 -1.10 -9.98 -7.74
CA VAL A 83 -0.61 -10.23 -9.10
C VAL A 83 0.73 -9.53 -9.28
N VAL A 84 1.80 -10.30 -9.50
CA VAL A 84 3.15 -9.76 -9.72
C VAL A 84 3.51 -9.91 -11.19
N ILE A 85 3.87 -8.79 -11.84
CA ILE A 85 4.27 -8.76 -13.24
C ILE A 85 5.70 -8.22 -13.34
N GLY A 86 6.61 -9.03 -13.87
CA GLY A 86 7.99 -8.62 -14.16
C GLY A 86 8.15 -8.15 -15.61
N LEU A 87 8.63 -6.92 -15.79
CA LEU A 87 9.05 -6.40 -17.10
C LEU A 87 10.56 -6.45 -17.23
N TYR A 88 11.07 -7.29 -18.12
CA TYR A 88 12.50 -7.51 -18.35
C TYR A 88 12.90 -7.23 -19.79
N GLY A 89 14.17 -6.92 -20.01
CA GLY A 89 14.73 -6.59 -21.32
C GLY A 89 15.86 -5.56 -21.23
N PRO A 90 16.51 -5.23 -22.36
CA PRO A 90 17.67 -4.34 -22.38
C PRO A 90 17.43 -2.97 -21.74
N THR A 91 18.50 -2.33 -21.28
CA THR A 91 18.47 -0.94 -20.81
C THR A 91 18.00 -0.03 -21.95
N GLY A 92 17.18 0.97 -21.63
CA GLY A 92 16.67 1.94 -22.60
C GLY A 92 15.56 1.42 -23.53
N ILE A 93 15.15 0.15 -23.43
CA ILE A 93 14.12 -0.41 -24.32
C ILE A 93 12.70 0.12 -24.04
N GLY A 94 12.49 0.85 -22.93
CA GLY A 94 11.22 1.50 -22.60
C GLY A 94 10.30 0.74 -21.63
N LYS A 95 10.84 -0.15 -20.79
CA LYS A 95 10.05 -0.94 -19.81
C LYS A 95 9.31 -0.05 -18.80
N SER A 96 10.00 0.91 -18.22
CA SER A 96 9.42 1.88 -17.27
C SER A 96 8.34 2.73 -17.94
N ALA A 97 8.59 3.18 -19.17
CA ALA A 97 7.61 3.90 -19.99
C ALA A 97 6.34 3.07 -20.24
N LEU A 98 6.48 1.78 -20.54
CA LEU A 98 5.37 0.84 -20.71
C LEU A 98 4.57 0.68 -19.42
N ALA A 99 5.24 0.41 -18.29
CA ALA A 99 4.57 0.22 -17.00
C ALA A 99 3.78 1.46 -16.59
N VAL A 100 4.43 2.62 -16.61
CA VAL A 100 3.80 3.90 -16.26
C VAL A 100 2.59 4.16 -17.16
N ARG A 101 2.76 4.04 -18.49
CA ARG A 101 1.67 4.29 -19.44
C ARG A 101 0.48 3.36 -19.19
N TRP A 102 0.74 2.08 -18.99
CA TRP A 102 -0.31 1.09 -18.77
C TRP A 102 -1.04 1.29 -17.43
N LEU A 103 -0.32 1.62 -16.34
CA LEU A 103 -0.95 1.90 -15.05
C LEU A 103 -1.78 3.20 -15.07
N HIS A 104 -1.35 4.23 -15.80
CA HIS A 104 -2.18 5.43 -16.03
C HIS A 104 -3.52 5.08 -16.69
N GLU A 105 -3.55 4.10 -17.59
CA GLU A 105 -4.78 3.66 -18.26
C GLU A 105 -5.69 2.80 -17.36
N GLN A 106 -5.15 2.25 -16.28
CA GLN A 106 -5.93 1.53 -15.26
C GLN A 106 -6.38 2.45 -14.11
N HIS A 107 -6.17 3.77 -14.20
CA HIS A 107 -6.49 4.73 -13.14
C HIS A 107 -7.87 4.51 -12.50
N ASP A 108 -8.92 4.40 -13.33
CA ASP A 108 -10.31 4.26 -12.86
C ASP A 108 -10.58 2.90 -12.17
N ARG A 109 -9.66 1.95 -12.32
CA ARG A 109 -9.73 0.60 -11.73
C ARG A 109 -8.88 0.48 -10.46
N LEU A 110 -8.17 1.54 -10.08
CA LEU A 110 -7.27 1.60 -8.93
C LEU A 110 -7.75 2.69 -7.96
N PRO A 111 -8.94 2.56 -7.37
CA PRO A 111 -9.54 3.59 -6.52
C PRO A 111 -8.70 3.94 -5.29
N ASP A 112 -7.86 3.01 -4.83
CA ASP A 112 -6.97 3.21 -3.68
C ASP A 112 -5.57 3.70 -4.07
N GLY A 113 -5.36 3.99 -5.37
CA GLY A 113 -4.21 4.71 -5.87
C GLY A 113 -3.06 3.85 -6.39
N GLN A 114 -1.92 4.52 -6.57
CA GLN A 114 -0.71 4.01 -7.19
C GLN A 114 0.51 4.46 -6.39
N LEU A 115 1.29 3.50 -5.93
CA LEU A 115 2.57 3.69 -5.26
C LEU A 115 3.71 3.46 -6.24
N HIS A 116 4.79 4.23 -6.10
CA HIS A 116 5.94 4.16 -7.00
C HIS A 116 7.25 4.34 -6.23
N ALA A 117 8.19 3.44 -6.48
CA ALA A 117 9.57 3.57 -6.04
C ALA A 117 10.50 3.23 -7.21
N ARG A 118 11.55 4.04 -7.37
CA ARG A 118 12.60 3.84 -8.37
C ARG A 118 13.88 3.49 -7.64
N PHE A 119 14.49 2.36 -8.00
CA PHE A 119 15.70 1.86 -7.35
C PHE A 119 17.00 2.39 -8.00
N ASP A 120 16.89 3.09 -9.13
CA ASP A 120 17.95 3.82 -9.85
C ASP A 120 19.30 3.07 -9.90
N THR A 121 19.25 1.78 -10.25
CA THR A 121 20.42 0.91 -10.29
C THR A 121 21.47 1.46 -11.28
N GLY A 122 22.56 2.01 -10.75
CA GLY A 122 23.65 2.59 -11.55
C GLY A 122 23.58 4.11 -11.77
N GLY A 123 22.70 4.81 -11.06
CA GLY A 123 22.67 6.28 -10.99
C GLY A 123 23.78 6.86 -10.11
N PRO A 124 23.92 8.21 -10.05
CA PRO A 124 24.87 8.89 -9.16
C PRO A 124 24.42 8.89 -7.69
N VAL A 125 23.20 8.45 -7.41
CA VAL A 125 22.62 8.29 -6.07
C VAL A 125 22.47 6.80 -5.82
N ASP A 126 22.78 6.37 -4.60
CA ASP A 126 22.59 4.98 -4.21
C ASP A 126 21.11 4.58 -4.29
N ALA A 127 20.86 3.32 -4.63
CA ALA A 127 19.51 2.76 -4.60
C ALA A 127 18.90 2.96 -3.20
N PRO A 128 17.60 3.33 -3.11
CA PRO A 128 16.92 3.40 -1.83
C PRO A 128 16.92 2.02 -1.19
N ASP A 129 17.20 2.00 0.11
CA ASP A 129 17.06 0.80 0.93
C ASP A 129 15.58 0.33 0.92
N PRO A 130 15.30 -0.98 0.79
CA PRO A 130 13.93 -1.49 0.72
C PRO A 130 13.01 -1.05 1.88
N ASP A 131 13.54 -0.87 3.09
CA ASP A 131 12.74 -0.46 4.24
C ASP A 131 12.40 1.04 4.18
N SER A 132 13.27 1.84 3.56
CA SER A 132 12.97 3.25 3.25
C SER A 132 11.83 3.38 2.23
N VAL A 133 11.75 2.47 1.25
CA VAL A 133 10.65 2.39 0.28
C VAL A 133 9.34 2.05 0.99
N VAL A 134 9.36 1.02 1.84
CA VAL A 134 8.19 0.63 2.63
C VAL A 134 7.72 1.76 3.55
N SER A 135 8.64 2.48 4.18
CA SER A 135 8.33 3.66 4.99
C SER A 135 7.66 4.77 4.18
N GLY A 136 8.17 5.05 2.97
CA GLY A 136 7.57 5.99 2.03
C GLY A 136 6.15 5.58 1.61
N PHE A 137 5.92 4.29 1.39
CA PHE A 137 4.60 3.75 1.09
C PHE A 137 3.64 3.87 2.27
N LEU A 138 4.07 3.55 3.49
CA LEU A 138 3.27 3.73 4.70
C LEU A 138 2.82 5.18 4.88
N LEU A 139 3.73 6.15 4.70
CA LEU A 139 3.40 7.58 4.73
C LEU A 139 2.36 7.93 3.66
N ALA A 140 2.54 7.44 2.43
CA ALA A 140 1.62 7.67 1.32
C ALA A 140 0.23 7.06 1.54
N LEU A 141 0.15 5.94 2.28
CA LEU A 141 -1.10 5.29 2.65
C LEU A 141 -1.78 5.96 3.87
N GLY A 142 -1.17 7.00 4.44
CA GLY A 142 -1.70 7.82 5.52
C GLY A 142 -1.19 7.46 6.92
N ILE A 143 -0.22 6.57 7.05
CA ILE A 143 0.40 6.25 8.34
C ILE A 143 1.28 7.41 8.75
N ALA A 144 1.04 7.96 9.94
CA ALA A 144 1.79 9.11 10.41
C ALA A 144 3.25 8.74 10.70
N GLN A 145 4.17 9.69 10.46
CA GLN A 145 5.61 9.49 10.66
C GLN A 145 5.98 8.98 12.07
N TYR A 146 5.25 9.40 13.11
CA TYR A 146 5.50 8.99 14.49
C TYR A 146 5.02 7.56 14.80
N ALA A 147 4.22 6.97 13.91
CA ALA A 147 3.72 5.61 14.01
C ALA A 147 4.58 4.62 13.20
N LEU A 148 5.61 5.12 12.49
CA LEU A 148 6.58 4.26 11.81
C LEU A 148 7.54 3.65 12.83
N PRO A 149 7.90 2.36 12.70
CA PRO A 149 8.92 1.73 13.52
C PRO A 149 10.27 2.39 13.32
N ALA A 150 11.08 2.40 14.38
CA ALA A 150 12.49 2.76 14.26
C ALA A 150 13.32 1.63 13.64
N GLU A 151 12.86 0.38 13.76
CA GLU A 151 13.55 -0.81 13.27
C GLU A 151 13.08 -1.20 11.86
N PRO A 152 13.98 -1.39 10.89
CA PRO A 152 13.65 -1.60 9.47
C PRO A 152 12.75 -2.82 9.22
N ASP A 153 13.06 -3.96 9.84
CA ASP A 153 12.32 -5.24 9.69
C ASP A 153 10.83 -5.16 10.11
N GLN A 154 10.48 -4.18 10.94
CA GLN A 154 9.10 -3.98 11.42
C GLN A 154 8.22 -3.24 10.41
N GLY A 155 8.82 -2.53 9.45
CA GLY A 155 8.11 -1.78 8.42
C GLY A 155 7.28 -2.68 7.51
N VAL A 156 7.85 -3.82 7.07
CA VAL A 156 7.16 -4.80 6.22
C VAL A 156 5.91 -5.35 6.92
N ALA A 157 6.00 -5.68 8.21
CA ALA A 157 4.87 -6.19 8.98
C ALA A 157 3.73 -5.17 9.09
N LEU A 158 4.05 -3.87 9.18
CA LEU A 158 3.06 -2.79 9.20
C LEU A 158 2.50 -2.43 7.83
N TYR A 159 3.22 -2.71 6.75
CA TYR A 159 2.78 -2.43 5.40
C TYR A 159 1.70 -3.39 4.90
N ARG A 160 1.71 -4.64 5.38
CA ARG A 160 0.75 -5.65 4.93
C ARG A 160 -0.71 -5.32 5.28
N PRO A 161 -1.09 -5.03 6.55
CA PRO A 161 -2.50 -4.81 6.91
C PRO A 161 -3.20 -3.69 6.13
N PRO A 162 -2.60 -2.50 5.91
CA PRO A 162 -3.22 -1.43 5.13
C PRO A 162 -3.51 -1.77 3.67
N THR A 163 -2.86 -2.80 3.11
CA THR A 163 -2.97 -3.17 1.69
C THR A 163 -3.92 -4.34 1.42
N VAL A 164 -4.47 -4.97 2.46
CA VAL A 164 -5.33 -6.18 2.32
C VAL A 164 -6.62 -5.88 1.54
N ASP A 165 -7.31 -4.79 1.90
CA ASP A 165 -8.61 -4.44 1.34
C ASP A 165 -8.54 -3.33 0.27
N ARG A 166 -7.34 -2.91 -0.11
CA ARG A 166 -7.13 -1.84 -1.11
C ARG A 166 -6.93 -2.41 -2.51
N VAL A 167 -7.56 -1.77 -3.48
CA VAL A 167 -7.33 -1.96 -4.91
C VAL A 167 -6.34 -0.89 -5.37
N LEU A 168 -5.05 -1.19 -5.19
CA LEU A 168 -3.93 -0.31 -5.53
C LEU A 168 -2.91 -1.01 -6.43
N ALA A 169 -2.07 -0.22 -7.10
CA ALA A 169 -0.91 -0.71 -7.82
C ALA A 169 0.39 -0.26 -7.14
N VAL A 170 1.42 -1.11 -7.20
CA VAL A 170 2.78 -0.81 -6.76
C VAL A 170 3.71 -0.97 -7.96
N LEU A 171 4.36 0.11 -8.37
CA LEU A 171 5.41 0.07 -9.39
C LEU A 171 6.77 0.19 -8.71
N LEU A 172 7.55 -0.89 -8.80
CA LEU A 172 8.96 -0.88 -8.44
C LEU A 172 9.78 -0.82 -9.73
N ASP A 173 10.39 0.33 -10.00
CA ASP A 173 11.13 0.60 -11.23
C ASP A 173 12.64 0.47 -10.99
N ASP A 174 13.36 0.01 -12.01
CA ASP A 174 14.83 -0.06 -12.03
C ASP A 174 15.46 -0.93 -10.92
N ILE A 175 14.78 -2.03 -10.59
CA ILE A 175 15.21 -3.04 -9.61
C ILE A 175 16.47 -3.78 -10.09
N GLY A 176 17.46 -3.90 -9.21
CA GLY A 176 18.70 -4.63 -9.45
C GLY A 176 18.65 -6.07 -8.94
N ASP A 177 17.96 -6.33 -7.83
CA ASP A 177 17.90 -7.64 -7.18
C ASP A 177 16.48 -8.04 -6.72
N ALA A 178 16.19 -9.35 -6.74
CA ALA A 178 14.87 -9.85 -6.35
C ALA A 178 14.55 -9.63 -4.85
N GLY A 179 15.57 -9.54 -4.00
CA GLY A 179 15.43 -9.24 -2.56
C GLY A 179 14.84 -7.86 -2.29
N GLU A 180 15.00 -6.91 -3.22
CA GLU A 180 14.44 -5.55 -3.12
C GLU A 180 12.91 -5.53 -3.27
N VAL A 181 12.35 -6.56 -3.93
CA VAL A 181 10.92 -6.62 -4.27
C VAL A 181 10.08 -7.08 -3.09
N ALA A 182 10.48 -8.16 -2.42
CA ALA A 182 9.65 -8.87 -1.44
C ALA A 182 9.14 -8.00 -0.26
N PRO A 183 9.93 -7.08 0.32
CA PRO A 183 9.47 -6.18 1.39
C PRO A 183 8.31 -5.26 0.97
N SER A 184 8.28 -4.88 -0.31
CA SER A 184 7.37 -3.88 -0.87
C SER A 184 6.10 -4.46 -1.50
N LEU A 185 5.92 -5.78 -1.44
CA LEU A 185 4.75 -6.45 -2.01
C LEU A 185 3.51 -6.26 -1.13
N PRO A 186 2.37 -5.81 -1.70
CA PRO A 186 1.12 -5.70 -0.96
C PRO A 186 0.57 -7.09 -0.60
N SER A 187 -0.32 -7.16 0.39
CA SER A 187 -0.94 -8.43 0.84
C SER A 187 -2.36 -8.64 0.33
N GLY A 188 -2.93 -7.70 -0.42
CA GLY A 188 -4.24 -7.84 -1.03
C GLY A 188 -4.25 -8.94 -2.10
N SER A 189 -5.40 -9.61 -2.23
CA SER A 189 -5.61 -10.74 -3.16
C SER A 189 -5.69 -10.33 -4.65
N GLY A 190 -5.14 -9.16 -5.02
CA GLY A 190 -5.21 -8.65 -6.39
C GLY A 190 -6.63 -8.47 -6.92
N ARG A 191 -7.64 -8.36 -6.03
CA ARG A 191 -9.06 -8.34 -6.42
C ARG A 191 -9.43 -7.05 -7.12
N TRP A 192 -9.43 -7.09 -8.44
CA TRP A 192 -9.89 -5.99 -9.28
C TRP A 192 -11.39 -6.13 -9.49
N ARG A 193 -12.17 -5.16 -9.01
CA ARG A 193 -13.63 -5.13 -9.28
C ARG A 193 -13.86 -4.42 -10.62
N LEU A 194 -14.64 -5.04 -11.51
CA LEU A 194 -15.27 -4.35 -12.65
C LEU A 194 -16.58 -3.72 -12.19
#